data_AF-A0A351MU26-F1
#
_entry.id   AF-A0A351MU26-F1
#
_cell.length_a   1.000
_cell.length_b   1.000
_cell.length_c   1.000
_cell.angle_alpha   90.00
_cell.angle_beta   90.00
_cell.angle_gamma   90.00
#
_symmetry.space_group_name_H-M   'P 1'
#
loop_
_entity.id
_entity.type
_entity.pdbx_description
1 polymer ?
#
loop_
_entity_poly.entity_id
_entity_poly.type
_entity_poly.pdbx_seq_one_letter_code
_entity_poly.pdbx_strand_id
1 'polypeptide(L)'
;MPSRRLAALIALAMILIASIARAASQPNIVIILTDDQGWNDTSVNLGLPKAKGINDHYRTPSLEKLAAQGAKVSHTYACPVCSPSRVTLLTGINVSRHGVTNWTLQKGKDLGVVSKGLNLPDWNCNGLQPAGANIPRSFECADTLPALLKKSGYRTIHVGKAHFGAVDTP
;
A
#
# COMPACT_ATOMS: atom_id res chain seq x y z
N MET A 1 13.23 35.46 42.66
CA MET A 1 13.81 34.94 41.40
C MET A 1 13.64 33.43 41.39
N PRO A 2 12.98 32.82 40.40
CA PRO A 2 12.89 31.37 40.32
C PRO A 2 14.31 30.78 40.29
N SER A 3 14.55 29.71 41.06
CA SER A 3 15.86 29.05 41.07
C SER A 3 16.19 28.54 39.67
N ARG A 4 17.47 28.55 39.28
CA ARG A 4 17.92 28.04 37.96
C ARG A 4 17.38 26.64 37.64
N ARG A 5 17.12 25.82 38.67
CA ARG A 5 16.54 24.48 38.55
C ARG A 5 15.08 24.51 38.10
N LEU A 6 14.27 25.45 38.60
CA LEU A 6 12.86 25.59 38.21
C LEU A 6 12.72 26.04 36.76
N ALA A 7 13.56 26.99 36.31
CA ALA A 7 13.58 27.43 34.92
C ALA A 7 13.96 26.30 33.94
N ALA A 8 14.94 25.46 34.32
CA ALA A 8 15.35 24.30 33.51
C ALA A 8 14.24 23.23 33.40
N LEU A 9 13.50 22.96 34.49
CA LEU A 9 12.38 22.02 34.48
C LEU A 9 11.22 22.51 33.60
N ILE A 10 10.90 23.81 33.66
CA ILE A 10 9.86 24.41 32.80
C ILE A 10 10.27 24.33 31.32
N ALA A 11 11.52 24.66 31.00
CA ALA A 11 12.02 24.55 29.62
C ALA A 11 11.97 23.10 29.10
N LEU A 12 12.37 22.12 29.93
CA LEU A 12 12.29 20.70 29.56
C LEU A 12 10.84 20.25 29.35
N ALA A 13 9.92 20.64 30.23
CA ALA A 13 8.50 20.33 30.09
C ALA A 13 7.91 20.95 28.80
N MET A 14 8.28 22.19 28.47
CA MET A 14 7.86 22.85 27.22
C MET A 14 8.39 22.12 25.98
N ILE A 15 9.64 21.65 26.00
CA ILE A 15 10.22 20.85 24.91
C ILE A 15 9.48 19.52 24.76
N LEU A 16 9.18 18.83 25.86
CA LEU A 16 8.42 17.58 25.85
C LEU A 16 7.01 17.78 25.28
N ILE A 17 6.28 18.81 25.73
CA ILE A 17 4.93 19.12 25.23
C ILE A 17 4.97 19.45 23.74
N ALA A 18 5.91 20.27 23.28
CA ALA A 18 6.07 20.61 21.87
C ALA A 18 6.38 19.37 21.00
N SER A 19 7.19 18.43 21.51
CA SER A 19 7.50 17.19 20.80
C SER A 19 6.30 16.26 20.65
N ILE A 20 5.45 16.16 21.68
CA ILE A 20 4.21 15.36 21.65
C ILE A 20 3.20 15.98 20.66
N ALA A 21 3.02 17.30 20.69
CA ALA A 21 2.14 18.01 19.77
C ALA A 21 2.57 17.83 18.29
N ARG A 22 3.89 17.88 18.03
CA ARG A 22 4.44 17.65 16.68
C ARG A 22 4.22 16.21 16.20
N ALA A 23 4.43 15.21 17.06
CA ALA A 23 4.16 13.82 16.73
C ALA A 23 2.67 13.57 16.41
N ALA A 24 1.76 14.24 17.11
CA ALA A 24 0.33 14.19 16.79
C ALA A 24 0.01 14.80 15.41
N SER A 25 0.77 15.83 14.99
CA SER A 25 0.57 16.48 13.69
C SER A 25 1.14 15.74 12.48
N GLN A 26 2.03 14.76 12.70
CA GLN A 26 2.71 14.02 11.62
C GLN A 26 2.90 12.53 12.01
N PRO A 27 1.82 11.73 12.00
CA PRO A 27 1.85 10.35 12.46
C PRO A 27 2.64 9.43 11.52
N ASN A 28 3.31 8.42 12.05
CA ASN A 28 3.89 7.37 11.22
C ASN A 28 2.79 6.59 10.50
N ILE A 29 2.97 6.34 9.20
CA ILE A 29 2.04 5.57 8.37
C ILE A 29 2.69 4.22 8.06
N VAL A 30 2.04 3.13 8.46
CA VAL A 30 2.51 1.77 8.18
C VAL A 30 1.44 1.05 7.36
N ILE A 31 1.80 0.65 6.14
CA ILE A 31 0.93 -0.13 5.25
C ILE A 31 1.44 -1.56 5.22
N ILE A 32 0.63 -2.49 5.74
CA ILE A 32 0.91 -3.93 5.66
C ILE A 32 0.06 -4.48 4.52
N LEU A 33 0.72 -4.84 3.42
CA LEU A 33 0.08 -5.42 2.24
C LEU A 33 0.50 -6.88 2.08
N THR A 34 -0.46 -7.79 2.19
CA THR A 34 -0.25 -9.23 1.96
C THR A 34 -0.40 -9.57 0.47
N ASP A 35 0.15 -10.70 0.05
CA ASP A 35 0.11 -11.18 -1.34
C ASP A 35 -0.76 -12.43 -1.38
N ASP A 36 -1.78 -12.42 -2.23
CA ASP A 36 -2.74 -13.52 -2.45
C ASP A 36 -3.46 -14.02 -1.17
N GLN A 37 -3.59 -13.18 -0.13
CA GLN A 37 -4.39 -13.50 1.05
C GLN A 37 -5.88 -13.32 0.75
N GLY A 38 -6.63 -14.41 0.79
CA GLY A 38 -8.07 -14.41 0.63
C GLY A 38 -8.79 -13.77 1.82
N TRP A 39 -10.06 -13.41 1.60
CA TRP A 39 -10.91 -12.76 2.61
C TRP A 39 -11.05 -13.55 3.91
N ASN A 40 -10.97 -14.88 3.83
CA ASN A 40 -11.12 -15.78 4.97
C ASN A 40 -9.80 -16.35 5.50
N ASP A 41 -8.67 -15.97 4.92
CA ASP A 41 -7.34 -16.50 5.28
C ASP A 41 -6.78 -15.79 6.52
N THR A 42 -7.57 -15.80 7.59
CA THR A 42 -7.29 -15.13 8.86
C THR A 42 -8.20 -15.72 9.95
N SER A 43 -7.78 -15.63 11.20
CA SER A 43 -8.64 -15.95 12.35
C SER A 43 -9.61 -14.80 12.70
N VAL A 44 -9.44 -13.61 12.11
CA VAL A 44 -10.32 -12.48 12.33
C VAL A 44 -11.61 -12.63 11.53
N ASN A 45 -12.76 -12.67 12.22
CA ASN A 45 -14.05 -12.63 11.55
C ASN A 45 -14.35 -11.22 11.00
N LEU A 46 -14.39 -11.12 9.66
CA LEU A 46 -14.70 -9.92 8.89
C LEU A 46 -16.18 -9.79 8.49
N GLY A 47 -17.09 -10.54 9.11
CA GLY A 47 -18.55 -10.41 8.92
C GLY A 47 -19.24 -11.63 8.31
N LEU A 48 -18.53 -12.76 8.16
CA LEU A 48 -19.19 -14.01 7.77
C LEU A 48 -19.89 -14.65 8.99
N PRO A 49 -21.02 -15.34 8.78
CA PRO A 49 -21.65 -16.12 9.83
C PRO A 49 -20.64 -17.13 10.41
N LYS A 50 -20.46 -17.11 11.75
CA LYS A 50 -19.53 -18.01 12.47
C LYS A 50 -19.75 -19.49 12.14
N ALA A 51 -20.97 -19.87 11.72
CA ALA A 51 -21.33 -21.22 11.32
C ALA A 51 -20.51 -21.79 10.14
N LYS A 52 -19.68 -20.99 9.46
CA LYS A 52 -18.81 -21.49 8.39
C LYS A 52 -17.46 -22.03 8.88
N GLY A 53 -17.04 -21.80 10.14
CA GLY A 53 -15.86 -22.42 10.78
C GLY A 53 -14.49 -22.19 10.13
N ILE A 54 -14.41 -21.59 8.93
CA ILE A 54 -13.18 -21.45 8.15
C ILE A 54 -12.10 -20.69 8.92
N ASN A 55 -12.48 -19.61 9.62
CA ASN A 55 -11.53 -18.79 10.37
C ASN A 55 -10.89 -19.56 11.55
N ASP A 56 -11.55 -20.59 12.07
CA ASP A 56 -11.09 -21.35 13.25
C ASP A 56 -9.85 -22.22 12.93
N HIS A 57 -9.57 -22.46 11.63
CA HIS A 57 -8.37 -23.17 11.19
C HIS A 57 -7.12 -22.29 11.15
N TYR A 58 -7.29 -20.96 11.08
CA TYR A 58 -6.18 -20.02 11.00
C TYR A 58 -5.74 -19.55 12.38
N ARG A 59 -4.46 -19.18 12.52
CA ARG A 59 -3.89 -18.66 13.77
C ARG A 59 -3.17 -17.34 13.47
N THR A 60 -3.90 -16.23 13.61
CA THR A 60 -3.36 -14.88 13.34
C THR A 60 -3.50 -13.94 14.56
N PRO A 61 -2.90 -14.27 15.71
CA PRO A 61 -3.12 -13.55 16.98
C PRO A 61 -2.70 -12.07 16.91
N SER A 62 -1.68 -11.72 16.14
CA SER A 62 -1.28 -10.32 15.94
C SER A 62 -2.32 -9.53 15.14
N LEU A 63 -3.00 -10.17 14.18
CA LEU A 63 -4.07 -9.54 13.40
C LEU A 63 -5.35 -9.43 14.22
N GLU A 64 -5.65 -10.41 15.08
CA GLU A 64 -6.72 -10.31 16.09
C GLU A 64 -6.51 -9.12 17.03
N LYS A 65 -5.29 -8.96 17.55
CA LYS A 65 -4.93 -7.82 18.40
C LYS A 65 -5.11 -6.50 17.66
N LEU A 66 -4.64 -6.40 16.42
CA LEU A 66 -4.80 -5.20 15.60
C LEU A 66 -6.28 -4.88 15.36
N ALA A 67 -7.08 -5.89 15.02
CA ALA A 67 -8.50 -5.74 14.76
C ALA A 67 -9.29 -5.35 16.03
N ALA A 68 -8.88 -5.80 17.21
CA ALA A 68 -9.49 -5.44 18.49
C ALA A 68 -9.18 -4.00 18.93
N GLN A 69 -8.06 -3.43 18.47
CA GLN A 69 -7.59 -2.09 18.81
C GLN A 69 -7.97 -1.02 17.77
N GLY A 70 -8.57 -1.42 16.66
CA GLY A 70 -8.87 -0.55 15.53
C GLY A 70 -10.25 -0.77 14.92
N ALA A 71 -10.38 -0.33 13.67
CA ALA A 71 -11.59 -0.55 12.88
C ALA A 71 -11.36 -1.69 11.88
N LYS A 72 -12.40 -2.51 11.69
CA LYS A 72 -12.46 -3.52 10.62
C LYS A 72 -13.31 -2.98 9.47
N VAL A 73 -12.81 -3.09 8.25
CA VAL A 73 -13.58 -2.77 7.05
C VAL A 73 -13.98 -4.08 6.39
N SER A 74 -15.27 -4.42 6.47
CA SER A 74 -15.82 -5.71 5.99
C SER A 74 -16.13 -5.74 4.49
N HIS A 75 -15.95 -4.62 3.79
CA HIS A 75 -16.21 -4.49 2.36
C HIS A 75 -15.07 -3.71 1.72
N THR A 76 -13.96 -4.41 1.46
CA THR A 76 -12.77 -3.86 0.80
C THR A 76 -12.50 -4.64 -0.47
N TYR A 77 -12.14 -3.94 -1.54
CA TYR A 77 -11.97 -4.51 -2.87
C TYR A 77 -10.59 -4.18 -3.43
N ALA A 78 -10.06 -5.11 -4.21
CA ALA A 78 -8.83 -4.98 -4.97
C ALA A 78 -9.07 -5.44 -6.41
N CYS A 79 -8.13 -5.17 -7.31
CA CYS A 79 -8.13 -5.84 -8.62
C CYS A 79 -7.81 -7.33 -8.45
N PRO A 80 -8.28 -8.21 -9.34
CA PRO A 80 -8.12 -9.66 -9.21
C PRO A 80 -6.67 -10.14 -9.41
N VAL A 81 -5.73 -9.24 -9.70
CA VAL A 81 -4.31 -9.55 -9.98
C VAL A 81 -3.41 -8.57 -9.23
N CYS A 82 -2.19 -9.01 -8.91
CA CYS A 82 -1.21 -8.27 -8.10
C CYS A 82 -0.83 -6.89 -8.66
N SER A 83 -0.27 -6.81 -9.88
CA SER A 83 0.21 -5.55 -10.47
C SER A 83 -0.87 -4.44 -10.53
N PRO A 84 -2.09 -4.65 -11.06
CA PRO A 84 -3.11 -3.60 -11.08
C PRO A 84 -3.46 -3.09 -9.67
N SER A 85 -3.63 -3.98 -8.69
CA SER A 85 -3.93 -3.60 -7.31
C SER A 85 -2.84 -2.74 -6.69
N ARG A 86 -1.57 -3.09 -6.93
CA ARG A 86 -0.40 -2.36 -6.41
C ARG A 86 -0.24 -1.00 -7.08
N VAL A 87 -0.46 -0.91 -8.38
CA VAL A 87 -0.43 0.37 -9.12
C VAL A 87 -1.56 1.28 -8.65
N THR A 88 -2.78 0.75 -8.51
CA THR A 88 -3.92 1.50 -7.96
C THR A 88 -3.62 2.01 -6.54
N LEU A 89 -3.06 1.16 -5.65
CA LEU A 89 -2.68 1.55 -4.29
C LEU A 89 -1.66 2.70 -4.28
N LEU A 90 -0.63 2.62 -5.13
CA LEU A 90 0.44 3.62 -5.17
C LEU A 90 0.00 4.95 -5.78
N THR A 91 -0.98 4.94 -6.68
CA THR A 91 -1.30 6.13 -7.50
C THR A 91 -2.66 6.74 -7.18
N GLY A 92 -3.55 5.98 -6.52
CA GLY A 92 -4.95 6.35 -6.34
C GLY A 92 -5.76 6.33 -7.64
N ILE A 93 -5.21 5.81 -8.74
CA ILE A 93 -5.82 5.83 -10.06
C ILE A 93 -6.44 4.47 -10.35
N ASN A 94 -7.68 4.46 -10.86
CA ASN A 94 -8.37 3.23 -11.22
C ASN A 94 -7.67 2.49 -12.37
N VAL A 95 -7.75 1.15 -12.34
CA VAL A 95 -7.16 0.26 -13.35
C VAL A 95 -7.52 0.60 -14.79
N SER A 96 -8.77 1.01 -15.05
CA SER A 96 -9.23 1.44 -16.38
C SER A 96 -8.49 2.67 -16.90
N ARG A 97 -7.99 3.53 -16.00
CA ARG A 97 -7.27 4.75 -16.35
C ARG A 97 -5.77 4.54 -16.46
N HIS A 98 -5.18 3.74 -15.56
CA HIS A 98 -3.74 3.48 -15.62
C HIS A 98 -3.35 2.38 -16.63
N GLY A 99 -4.28 1.54 -17.08
CA GLY A 99 -4.04 0.58 -18.17
C GLY A 99 -3.10 -0.59 -17.84
N VAL A 100 -2.47 -0.64 -16.66
CA VAL A 100 -1.80 -1.85 -16.13
C VAL A 100 -2.85 -2.87 -15.69
N THR A 101 -3.37 -3.71 -16.58
CA THR A 101 -4.54 -4.57 -16.34
C THR A 101 -4.22 -6.00 -15.94
N ASN A 102 -2.97 -6.44 -16.10
CA ASN A 102 -2.52 -7.79 -15.74
C ASN A 102 -1.14 -7.75 -15.05
N TRP A 103 -0.62 -8.90 -14.65
CA TRP A 103 0.69 -9.01 -14.01
C TRP A 103 1.82 -8.68 -15.00
N THR A 104 2.82 -7.91 -14.53
CA THR A 104 3.99 -7.50 -15.32
C THR A 104 5.23 -8.29 -14.90
N LEU A 105 6.16 -8.56 -15.81
CA LEU A 105 7.46 -9.15 -15.45
C LEU A 105 8.53 -8.86 -16.49
N GLN A 106 8.24 -9.04 -17.79
CA GLN A 106 9.24 -8.87 -18.84
C GLN A 106 8.92 -7.64 -19.69
N LYS A 107 9.92 -6.79 -19.91
CA LYS A 107 9.75 -5.54 -20.65
C LYS A 107 9.17 -5.77 -22.04
N GLY A 108 8.08 -5.07 -22.35
CA GLY A 108 7.40 -5.11 -23.63
C GLY A 108 6.63 -6.40 -23.92
N LYS A 109 6.58 -7.36 -22.98
CA LYS A 109 5.90 -8.63 -23.19
C LYS A 109 4.56 -8.67 -22.47
N ASP A 110 3.53 -9.04 -23.23
CA ASP A 110 2.28 -9.50 -22.66
C ASP A 110 2.43 -10.97 -22.26
N LEU A 111 2.30 -11.26 -20.97
CA LEU A 111 2.42 -12.60 -20.41
C LEU A 111 1.06 -13.22 -20.10
N GLY A 112 -0.03 -12.57 -20.52
CA GLY A 112 -1.38 -13.11 -20.43
C GLY A 112 -1.57 -14.33 -21.33
N VAL A 113 -2.41 -15.26 -20.87
CA VAL A 113 -2.90 -16.36 -21.71
C VAL A 113 -4.08 -15.83 -22.53
N VAL A 114 -3.97 -15.86 -23.85
CA VAL A 114 -5.04 -15.43 -24.76
C VAL A 114 -5.75 -16.65 -25.34
N SER A 115 -7.05 -16.73 -25.13
CA SER A 115 -7.89 -17.75 -25.74
C SER A 115 -7.92 -17.58 -27.27
N LYS A 116 -7.90 -18.70 -28.01
CA LYS A 116 -7.98 -18.69 -29.46
C LYS A 116 -9.23 -17.92 -29.94
N GLY A 117 -9.03 -16.94 -30.81
CA GLY A 117 -10.11 -16.11 -31.37
C GLY A 117 -10.43 -14.85 -30.57
N LEU A 118 -9.72 -14.57 -29.46
CA LEU A 118 -9.85 -13.31 -28.73
C LEU A 118 -8.67 -12.38 -29.05
N ASN A 119 -8.98 -11.15 -29.44
CA ASN A 119 -7.99 -10.08 -29.56
C ASN A 119 -8.10 -9.18 -28.34
N LEU A 120 -7.09 -9.20 -27.47
CA LEU A 120 -7.03 -8.30 -26.32
C LEU A 120 -6.54 -6.92 -26.76
N PRO A 121 -7.04 -5.83 -26.15
CA PRO A 121 -6.48 -4.50 -26.39
C PRO A 121 -5.05 -4.42 -25.84
N ASP A 122 -4.25 -3.55 -26.44
CA ASP A 122 -2.97 -3.18 -25.86
C ASP A 122 -3.17 -2.60 -24.45
N TRP A 123 -2.29 -2.99 -23.55
CA TRP A 123 -2.28 -2.55 -22.17
C TRP A 123 -0.85 -2.24 -21.72
N ASN A 124 -0.71 -1.57 -20.58
CA ASN A 124 0.57 -1.09 -20.06
C ASN A 124 1.37 -2.22 -19.39
N CYS A 125 1.91 -3.13 -20.21
CA CYS A 125 2.64 -4.33 -19.78
C CYS A 125 3.98 -4.04 -19.08
N ASN A 126 4.50 -2.82 -19.19
CA ASN A 126 5.66 -2.37 -18.43
C ASN A 126 5.32 -1.82 -17.05
N GLY A 127 4.03 -1.73 -16.70
CA GLY A 127 3.59 -1.32 -15.37
C GLY A 127 3.74 0.17 -15.09
N LEU A 128 3.86 0.51 -13.81
CA LEU A 128 4.09 1.86 -13.30
C LEU A 128 5.56 2.27 -13.51
N GLN A 129 5.76 3.46 -14.07
CA GLN A 129 7.06 4.04 -14.37
C GLN A 129 7.19 5.45 -13.79
N PRO A 130 8.42 5.92 -13.51
CA PRO A 130 8.66 7.33 -13.19
C PRO A 130 8.19 8.24 -14.33
N ALA A 131 7.70 9.43 -13.99
CA ALA A 131 7.38 10.43 -15.00
C ALA A 131 8.61 10.81 -15.85
N GLY A 132 8.44 10.82 -17.17
CA GLY A 132 9.52 11.09 -18.13
C GLY A 132 10.32 9.85 -18.54
N ALA A 133 9.92 8.64 -18.14
CA ALA A 133 10.58 7.40 -18.55
C ALA A 133 10.51 7.18 -20.07
N ASN A 134 9.45 7.66 -20.72
CA ASN A 134 9.18 7.53 -22.15
C ASN A 134 9.26 6.08 -22.65
N ILE A 135 8.81 5.12 -21.83
CA ILE A 135 8.80 3.71 -22.17
C ILE A 135 7.42 3.36 -22.75
N PRO A 136 7.31 2.87 -23.99
CA PRO A 136 6.04 2.45 -24.57
C PRO A 136 5.30 1.44 -23.69
N ARG A 137 3.96 1.41 -23.74
CA ARG A 137 3.13 0.48 -22.95
C ARG A 137 3.43 0.54 -21.46
N SER A 138 3.54 1.75 -20.92
CA SER A 138 3.78 2.03 -19.50
C SER A 138 2.78 3.04 -18.97
N PHE A 139 2.56 3.01 -17.66
CA PHE A 139 1.84 4.06 -16.95
C PHE A 139 2.83 4.95 -16.20
N GLU A 140 3.00 6.19 -16.64
CA GLU A 140 3.91 7.13 -15.98
C GLU A 140 3.19 7.96 -14.91
N CYS A 141 3.77 8.05 -13.72
CA CYS A 141 3.21 8.85 -12.63
C CYS A 141 4.30 9.47 -11.77
N ALA A 142 4.25 10.80 -11.59
CA ALA A 142 5.14 11.52 -10.67
C ALA A 142 4.64 11.48 -9.22
N ASP A 143 3.31 11.46 -9.05
CA ASP A 143 2.64 11.68 -7.77
C ASP A 143 2.12 10.37 -7.16
N THR A 144 3.04 9.44 -6.92
CA THR A 144 2.74 8.25 -6.13
C THR A 144 2.57 8.61 -4.65
N LEU A 145 1.80 7.83 -3.89
CA LEU A 145 1.63 7.94 -2.44
C LEU A 145 2.98 8.12 -1.71
N PRO A 146 4.01 7.26 -1.91
CA PRO A 146 5.31 7.48 -1.27
C PRO A 146 6.01 8.76 -1.76
N ALA A 147 5.85 9.17 -3.03
CA ALA A 147 6.43 10.43 -3.51
C ALA A 147 5.76 11.65 -2.85
N LEU A 148 4.43 11.65 -2.72
CA LEU A 148 3.66 12.69 -2.04
C LEU A 148 4.01 12.75 -0.54
N LEU A 149 4.12 11.61 0.13
CA LEU A 149 4.56 11.55 1.53
C LEU A 149 5.97 12.12 1.70
N LYS A 150 6.91 11.77 0.79
CA LYS A 150 8.27 12.32 0.81
C LYS A 150 8.29 13.83 0.62
N LYS A 151 7.49 14.37 -0.31
CA LYS A 151 7.31 15.83 -0.49
C LYS A 151 6.81 16.51 0.80
N SER A 152 5.98 15.82 1.58
CA SER A 152 5.47 16.28 2.88
C SER A 152 6.42 16.02 4.06
N GLY A 153 7.68 15.66 3.80
CA GLY A 153 8.71 15.49 4.83
C GLY A 153 8.75 14.12 5.51
N TYR A 154 8.01 13.12 5.02
CA TYR A 154 8.14 11.75 5.50
C TYR A 154 9.37 11.05 4.93
N ARG A 155 9.99 10.19 5.74
CA ARG A 155 10.88 9.15 5.23
C ARG A 155 10.05 7.97 4.77
N THR A 156 10.21 7.55 3.52
CA THR A 156 9.52 6.39 2.95
C THR A 156 10.46 5.20 2.86
N ILE A 157 9.96 4.03 3.26
CA ILE A 157 10.70 2.77 3.29
C ILE A 157 9.79 1.71 2.68
N HIS A 158 10.31 0.90 1.77
CA HIS A 158 9.63 -0.26 1.20
C HIS A 158 10.40 -1.54 1.55
N VAL A 159 9.67 -2.58 1.94
CA VAL A 159 10.22 -3.89 2.30
C VAL A 159 9.34 -4.96 1.67
N GLY A 160 9.95 -5.95 1.00
CA GLY A 160 9.26 -7.07 0.37
C GLY A 160 8.92 -6.85 -1.11
N LYS A 161 7.80 -7.42 -1.56
CA LYS A 161 7.41 -7.43 -2.98
C LYS A 161 7.02 -6.03 -3.47
N ALA A 162 7.74 -5.53 -4.49
CA ALA A 162 7.39 -4.32 -5.23
C ALA A 162 6.32 -4.64 -6.28
N HIS A 163 6.75 -5.25 -7.39
CA HIS A 163 5.91 -5.64 -8.53
C HIS A 163 5.14 -4.46 -9.17
N PHE A 164 5.80 -3.31 -9.26
CA PHE A 164 5.24 -2.08 -9.84
C PHE A 164 5.44 -1.99 -11.35
N GLY A 165 6.59 -2.45 -11.84
CA GLY A 165 6.98 -2.42 -13.25
C GLY A 165 7.61 -3.74 -13.70
N ALA A 166 7.83 -3.87 -15.00
CA ALA A 166 8.56 -5.01 -15.55
C ALA A 166 10.06 -4.96 -15.17
N VAL A 167 10.75 -6.08 -15.24
CA VAL A 167 12.22 -6.14 -15.11
C VAL A 167 12.85 -5.31 -16.24
N ASP A 168 13.99 -4.66 -15.94
CA ASP A 168 14.72 -3.75 -16.85
C ASP A 168 13.98 -2.46 -17.22
N THR A 169 12.99 -2.08 -16.40
CA THR A 169 12.45 -0.72 -16.35
C THR A 169 12.99 0.01 -15.11
N PRO A 170 13.11 1.35 -15.13
CA PRO A 170 13.59 2.15 -14.00
C PRO A 170 12.88 1.93 -12.66
#